data_AF-A0A3R7AC65-F1
#
_entry.id   AF-A0A3R7AC65-F1
#
_cell.length_a   1.000
_cell.length_b   1.000
_cell.length_c   1.000
_cell.angle_alpha   90.00
_cell.angle_beta   90.00
_cell.angle_gamma   90.00
#
_symmetry.space_group_name_H-M   'P 1'
#
loop_
_entity.id
_entity.type
_entity.pdbx_description
1 polymer ?
#
loop_
_entity_poly.entity_id
_entity_poly.type
_entity_poly.pdbx_seq_one_letter_code
_entity_poly.pdbx_strand_id
1 'polypeptide(L)' 'MKGLHMVTFILLVVGGLNWLLLALFGWEVGQLFGGMDAAVSKLIYVLVGLSAVVELATHKKTCKMCEPGGSMMMK' A
#
# COMPACT_ATOMS: atom_id res chain seq x y z
N MET A 1 9.64 -4.38 -13.45
CA MET A 1 9.02 -3.37 -12.56
C MET A 1 9.18 -3.70 -11.07
N LYS A 2 10.33 -4.26 -10.65
CA LYS A 2 10.48 -4.79 -9.28
C LYS A 2 10.52 -3.69 -8.22
N GLY A 3 11.21 -2.59 -8.51
CA GLY A 3 11.30 -1.44 -7.62
C GLY A 3 9.96 -0.74 -7.40
N LEU A 4 9.20 -0.49 -8.48
CA LEU A 4 7.88 0.15 -8.39
C LEU A 4 6.92 -0.67 -7.54
N HIS A 5 6.78 -1.98 -7.80
CA HIS A 5 5.96 -2.89 -7.00
C HIS A 5 6.37 -2.92 -5.52
N MET A 6 7.67 -2.91 -5.22
CA MET A 6 8.12 -2.90 -3.84
C MET A 6 7.72 -1.60 -3.11
N VAL A 7 7.87 -0.45 -3.77
CA VAL A 7 7.45 0.85 -3.20
C VAL A 7 5.95 0.90 -3.01
N THR A 8 5.16 0.52 -4.02
CA THR A 8 3.69 0.53 -3.94
C THR A 8 3.17 -0.46 -2.90
N PHE A 9 3.76 -1.65 -2.82
CA PHE A 9 3.41 -2.64 -1.80
C PHE A 9 3.71 -2.13 -0.38
N ILE A 10 4.89 -1.53 -0.15
CA ILE A 10 5.22 -0.95 1.17
C ILE A 10 4.23 0.16 1.54
N LEU A 11 3.94 1.09 0.63
CA LEU A 11 2.97 2.16 0.87
C LEU A 11 1.58 1.62 1.18
N LEU A 12 1.17 0.55 0.51
CA LEU A 12 -0.12 -0.12 0.74
C LEU A 12 -0.17 -0.77 2.12
N VAL A 13 0.90 -1.48 2.54
CA VAL A 13 1.01 -2.07 3.88
C VAL A 13 0.98 -0.98 4.96
N VAL A 14 1.76 0.09 4.80
CA VAL A 14 1.77 1.24 5.72
C VAL A 14 0.36 1.85 5.83
N GLY A 15 -0.32 2.02 4.70
CA GLY A 15 -1.71 2.47 4.65
C GLY A 15 -2.66 1.56 5.44
N GLY A 16 -2.60 0.25 5.19
CA GLY A 16 -3.44 -0.74 5.90
C GLY A 16 -3.19 -0.75 7.41
N LEU A 17 -1.93 -0.68 7.84
CA LEU A 17 -1.56 -0.59 9.26
C LEU A 17 -2.06 0.71 9.90
N ASN A 18 -2.01 1.83 9.18
CA ASN A 18 -2.58 3.09 9.67
C ASN A 18 -4.09 2.99 9.92
N TRP A 19 -4.83 2.38 8.99
CA TRP A 19 -6.27 2.14 9.17
C TRP A 19 -6.58 1.19 10.34
N LEU A 20 -5.72 0.19 10.56
CA LEU A 20 -5.83 -0.69 11.73
C LEU A 20 -5.64 0.08 13.03
N LEU A 21 -4.61 0.94 13.11
CA LEU A 21 -4.36 1.77 14.28
C LEU A 21 -5.53 2.72 14.56
N LEU A 22 -6.09 3.32 13.52
CA LEU A 22 -7.26 4.19 13.64
C LEU A 22 -8.46 3.43 14.25
N ALA A 23 -8.72 2.21 13.77
CA ALA A 23 -9.83 1.40 14.26
C ALA A 23 -9.65 0.92 15.71
N LEU A 24 -8.42 0.56 16.10
CA LEU A 24 -8.14 0.00 17.44
C LEU A 24 -7.93 1.08 18.51
N PHE A 25 -7.29 2.19 18.14
CA PHE A 25 -6.80 3.19 19.11
C PHE A 25 -7.36 4.60 18.85
N GLY A 26 -8.12 4.82 17.78
CA GLY A 26 -8.60 6.15 17.39
C GLY A 26 -7.48 7.10 16.93
N TRP A 27 -6.28 6.57 16.73
CA TRP A 27 -5.07 7.31 16.39
C TRP A 27 -4.57 6.90 15.00
N GLU A 28 -4.16 7.87 14.20
CA GLU A 28 -3.61 7.67 12.86
C GLU A 28 -2.36 8.53 12.63
N VAL A 29 -1.49 8.08 11.74
CA VAL A 29 -0.26 8.75 11.31
C VAL A 29 -0.55 10.17 10.80
N GLY A 30 -1.70 10.40 10.17
CA GLY A 30 -2.12 11.73 9.72
C GLY A 30 -2.16 12.77 10.85
N GLN A 31 -2.41 12.36 12.10
CA GLN A 31 -2.43 13.27 13.24
C GLN A 31 -1.05 13.89 13.54
N LEU A 32 0.06 13.22 13.20
CA LEU A 32 1.41 13.77 13.34
C LEU A 32 1.68 14.94 12.38
N PHE A 33 0.94 15.00 11.28
CA PHE A 33 1.10 16.01 10.23
C PHE A 33 -0.01 17.07 10.23
N GLY A 34 -0.81 17.13 11.30
CA GLY A 34 -1.91 18.09 11.46
C GLY A 34 -3.31 17.53 11.18
N GLY A 35 -3.46 16.20 11.16
CA GLY A 35 -4.76 15.52 10.97
C GLY A 35 -5.23 15.47 9.52
N MET A 36 -6.45 14.96 9.31
CA MET A 36 -7.05 14.82 7.96
C MET A 36 -7.18 16.14 7.19
N ASP A 37 -7.25 17.28 7.87
CA ASP A 37 -7.40 18.58 7.22
C ASP A 37 -6.10 19.11 6.62
N ALA A 38 -4.95 18.66 7.14
CA ALA A 38 -3.64 19.11 6.67
C ALA A 38 -3.32 18.61 5.26
N ALA A 39 -2.76 19.50 4.44
CA ALA A 39 -2.38 19.19 3.06
C ALA A 39 -1.36 18.04 2.97
N VAL A 40 -0.47 17.92 3.95
CA VAL A 40 0.55 16.87 4.02
C VAL A 40 -0.10 15.50 4.25
N SER A 41 -1.03 15.38 5.20
CA SER A 41 -1.77 14.15 5.44
C SER A 41 -2.56 13.71 4.21
N LYS A 42 -3.24 14.66 3.53
CA LYS A 42 -3.95 14.39 2.27
C LYS A 42 -3.02 13.84 1.20
N LEU A 43 -1.82 14.41 1.05
CA LEU A 43 -0.83 13.93 0.10
C LEU A 43 -0.40 12.48 0.40
N ILE A 44 -0.14 12.16 1.67
CA ILE A 44 0.20 10.79 2.08
C ILE A 44 -0.93 9.82 1.72
N TYR A 45 -2.19 10.18 2.01
CA TYR A 45 -3.34 9.33 1.67
C TYR A 45 -3.54 9.16 0.17
N VAL A 46 -3.29 10.19 -0.63
CA VAL A 46 -3.30 10.09 -2.09
C VAL A 46 -2.22 9.11 -2.58
N LEU A 47 -0.99 9.18 -2.03
CA LEU A 47 0.09 8.25 -2.41
C LEU A 47 -0.22 6.80 -2.03
N VAL A 48 -0.80 6.57 -0.85
CA VAL A 48 -1.29 5.25 -0.43
C VAL A 48 -2.38 4.74 -1.37
N GLY A 49 -3.37 5.58 -1.71
CA GLY A 49 -4.44 5.22 -2.63
C GLY A 49 -3.95 4.90 -4.05
N LEU A 50 -3.04 5.71 -4.58
CA LEU A 50 -2.41 5.44 -5.88
C LEU A 50 -1.62 4.13 -5.86
N SER A 51 -0.92 3.85 -4.77
CA SER A 51 -0.19 2.59 -4.60
C SER A 51 -1.13 1.39 -4.60
N ALA A 52 -2.30 1.50 -3.98
CA ALA A 52 -3.33 0.47 -4.03
C ALA A 52 -3.85 0.23 -5.45
N VAL A 53 -4.09 1.29 -6.22
CA VAL A 53 -4.52 1.16 -7.64
C VAL A 53 -3.44 0.48 -8.48
N VAL A 54 -2.17 0.87 -8.33
CA VAL A 54 -1.06 0.27 -9.08
C VAL A 54 -0.88 -1.20 -8.73
N GLU A 55 -0.92 -1.56 -7.44
CA GLU A 55 -0.90 -2.96 -7.01
C GLU A 55 -2.09 -3.71 -7.60
N LEU A 56 -3.31 -3.24 -7.45
CA LEU A 56 -4.50 -3.91 -8.02
C LEU A 56 -4.37 -4.17 -9.53
N ALA A 57 -3.83 -3.20 -10.29
CA ALA A 57 -3.66 -3.33 -11.74
C ALA A 57 -2.49 -4.24 -12.17
N THR A 58 -1.44 -4.36 -11.35
CA THR A 58 -0.18 -5.00 -11.75
C THR A 58 0.22 -6.22 -10.91
N HIS A 59 -0.50 -6.50 -9.82
CA HIS A 59 -0.17 -7.53 -8.84
C HIS A 59 -0.04 -8.91 -9.47
N LYS A 60 -1.02 -9.36 -10.28
CA LYS A 60 -0.97 -10.68 -10.93
C LYS A 60 0.25 -10.89 -11.84
N LYS A 61 0.79 -9.80 -12.41
CA LYS A 61 1.97 -9.84 -13.28
C LYS A 61 3.28 -9.81 -12.48
N THR A 62 3.24 -9.40 -11.22
CA THR A 62 4.44 -9.16 -10.41
C THR A 62 4.56 -10.13 -9.24
N CYS A 63 3.43 -10.67 -8.77
CA CYS A 63 3.34 -11.66 -7.72
C CYS A 63 3.57 -13.06 -8.29
N LYS A 64 4.67 -13.70 -7.85
CA LYS A 64 5.03 -15.06 -8.26
C LYS A 64 4.01 -16.13 -7.87
N MET A 65 3.17 -15.87 -6.86
CA MET A 65 2.13 -16.80 -6.41
C MET A 65 0.81 -16.65 -7.19
N CYS A 66 0.62 -15.55 -7.92
CA CYS A 66 -0.63 -15.24 -8.62
C CYS A 66 -0.51 -15.35 -10.14
N GLU A 67 0.59 -15.92 -10.66
CA GLU A 67 0.79 -16.15 -12.09
C GLU A 67 -0.22 -17.21 -12.59
N PRO A 68 -0.93 -16.97 -13.71
CA PRO A 68 -1.85 -17.96 -14.27
C PRO A 68 -1.02 -19.11 -14.88
N GLY A 69 -0.82 -20.16 -14.08
CA GLY A 69 0.01 -21.31 -14.43
C GLY A 69 1.04 -21.54 -13.35
N GLY A 70 0.66 -22.27 -12.29
CA GLY A 70 1.50 -22.59 -11.14
C GLY A 70 2.70 -23.46 -11.48
N SER A 71 3.69 -22.90 -12.17
CA SER A 71 5.02 -23.48 -12.31
C SER A 71 5.88 -22.89 -11.21
N MET A 72 5.74 -23.47 -10.01
CA MET A 72 6.78 -23.44 -8.99
C MET A 72 8.06 -24.04 -9.60
N MET A 73 8.85 -23.23 -10.30
CA MET A 73 10.24 -23.57 -10.57
C MET A 73 10.99 -23.39 -9.25
N MET A 74 10.93 -24.44 -8.42
CA MET A 74 11.95 -24.70 -7.42
C MET A 74 13.28 -24.80 -8.17
N LYS A 75 14.10 -23.76 -8.04
CA LYS A 75 15.54 -23.81 -8.29
C LYS A 75 16.23 -23.74 -6.95
#